data_AF-A0AA36J4U1-F1
#
_entry.id   AF-A0AA36J4U1-F1
#
_cell.length_a   1.000
_cell.length_b   1.000
_cell.length_c   1.000
_cell.angle_alpha   90.00
_cell.angle_beta   90.00
_cell.angle_gamma   90.00
#
_symmetry.space_group_name_H-M   'P 1'
#
loop_
_entity.id
_entity.type
_entity.pdbx_description
1 polymer ?
#
loop_
_entity_poly.entity_id
_entity_poly.type
_entity_poly.pdbx_seq_one_letter_code
_entity_poly.pdbx_strand_id
1 'polypeptide(L)'
;MFSVARRKMRGPRCSEAFRWSGSIQLPPTACRLSVLDETRRHLLWKSRTREWMEMNYLLGGFVERHLPSLSMQELQQLDRLLLRKEAVYTANFRTTRFSHGSRAVRLCPRICQRRR
;
A
#
# COMPACT_ATOMS: atom_id res chain seq x y z
N MET A 1 -27.40 26.31 -46.30
CA MET A 1 -26.00 26.59 -45.90
C MET A 1 -26.00 26.98 -44.43
N PHE A 2 -25.57 26.09 -43.52
CA PHE A 2 -25.47 26.41 -42.10
C PHE A 2 -24.03 26.18 -41.65
N SER A 3 -23.32 27.27 -41.37
CA SER A 3 -21.95 27.25 -40.85
C SER A 3 -21.98 27.08 -39.33
N VAL A 4 -21.51 25.92 -38.85
CA VAL A 4 -21.38 25.63 -37.42
C VAL A 4 -20.02 26.16 -36.93
N ALA A 5 -20.05 27.23 -36.13
CA ALA A 5 -18.86 27.79 -35.50
C ALA A 5 -18.37 26.90 -34.35
N ARG A 6 -17.16 26.32 -34.48
CA ARG A 6 -16.48 25.59 -33.41
C ARG A 6 -16.02 26.56 -32.31
N ARG A 7 -16.65 26.48 -31.13
CA ARG A 7 -16.16 27.16 -29.93
C ARG A 7 -14.92 26.43 -29.39
N LYS A 8 -13.80 27.14 -29.36
CA LYS A 8 -12.52 26.72 -28.78
C LYS A 8 -12.60 26.79 -27.26
N MET A 9 -12.84 25.66 -26.60
CA MET A 9 -12.79 25.53 -25.14
C MET A 9 -11.35 25.75 -24.67
N ARG A 10 -11.09 26.88 -24.01
CA ARG A 10 -9.87 27.09 -23.23
C ARG A 10 -10.08 26.39 -21.88
N GLY A 11 -9.48 25.21 -21.72
CA GLY A 11 -9.47 24.53 -20.43
C GLY A 11 -8.76 25.37 -19.35
N PRO A 12 -9.16 25.22 -18.07
CA PRO A 12 -8.46 25.85 -16.97
C PRO A 12 -7.02 25.33 -16.91
N ARG A 13 -6.06 26.25 -16.72
CA ARG A 13 -4.65 25.93 -16.60
C ARG A 13 -4.43 25.19 -15.27
N CYS A 14 -4.15 23.89 -15.34
CA CYS A 14 -3.65 23.08 -14.23
C CYS A 14 -2.21 23.49 -13.87
N SER A 15 -2.04 24.69 -13.31
CA SER A 15 -0.77 25.12 -12.72
C SER A 15 -0.95 25.88 -11.42
N GLU A 16 -2.11 25.74 -10.76
CA GLU A 16 -2.17 25.98 -9.32
C GLU A 16 -1.66 24.73 -8.63
N ALA A 17 -0.33 24.71 -8.50
CA ALA A 17 0.35 23.95 -7.47
C ALA A 17 -0.45 24.13 -6.16
N PHE A 18 -0.92 23.01 -5.64
CA PHE A 18 -1.49 22.92 -4.30
C PHE A 18 -0.37 23.30 -3.31
N ARG A 19 -0.21 24.61 -3.11
CA ARG A 19 0.76 25.22 -2.21
C ARG A 19 0.23 24.93 -0.82
N TRP A 20 0.75 23.88 -0.19
CA TRP A 20 0.70 23.74 1.27
C TRP A 20 1.55 24.89 1.88
N SER A 21 1.04 26.12 1.82
CA SER A 21 1.58 27.30 2.51
C SER A 21 0.72 27.62 3.72
N GLY A 22 0.30 26.57 4.43
CA GLY A 22 -0.17 26.67 5.79
C GLY A 22 0.73 25.78 6.63
N SER A 23 1.82 26.34 7.15
CA SER A 23 2.46 25.78 8.34
C SER A 23 1.46 25.87 9.47
N ILE A 24 0.55 24.91 9.54
CA ILE A 24 -0.25 24.66 10.74
C ILE A 24 0.78 24.25 11.79
N GLN A 25 1.26 25.23 12.54
CA GLN A 25 1.98 25.01 13.78
C GLN A 25 0.95 24.42 14.74
N LEU A 26 0.78 23.09 14.66
CA LEU A 26 0.11 22.34 15.70
C LEU A 26 0.91 22.59 16.98
N PRO A 27 0.26 22.98 18.09
CA PRO A 27 0.95 23.16 19.36
C PRO A 27 1.67 21.84 19.71
N PRO A 28 2.90 21.90 20.26
CA PRO A 28 3.68 20.73 20.65
C PRO A 28 3.13 20.13 21.94
N THR A 29 1.82 19.93 22.05
CA THR A 29 1.28 18.91 22.95
C THR A 29 1.39 17.62 22.18
N ALA A 30 2.57 17.00 22.25
CA ALA A 30 2.73 15.61 21.85
C ALA A 30 1.73 14.79 22.67
N CYS A 31 0.53 14.59 22.11
CA CYS A 31 -0.42 13.61 22.60
C CYS A 31 0.35 12.30 22.51
N ARG A 32 0.90 11.86 23.64
CA ARG A 32 1.45 10.51 23.78
C ARG A 32 0.28 9.61 23.44
N LEU A 33 0.27 9.12 22.21
CA LEU A 33 -0.72 8.16 21.77
C LEU A 33 -0.68 7.04 22.79
N SER A 34 -1.84 6.67 23.31
CA SER A 34 -1.88 5.53 24.20
C SER A 34 -1.33 4.33 23.42
N VAL A 35 -0.64 3.40 24.10
CA VAL A 35 -0.13 2.17 23.46
C VAL A 35 -1.25 1.42 22.72
N LEU A 36 -2.49 1.57 23.20
CA LEU A 36 -3.68 1.06 22.54
C LEU A 36 -3.92 1.72 21.17
N ASP A 37 -3.76 3.03 21.05
CA ASP A 37 -3.96 3.74 19.79
C ASP A 37 -2.88 3.42 18.75
N GLU A 38 -1.64 3.19 19.19
CA GLU A 38 -0.58 2.68 18.32
C GLU A 38 -0.94 1.30 17.76
N THR A 39 -1.43 0.40 18.63
CA THR A 39 -1.85 -0.95 18.25
C THR A 39 -3.02 -0.91 17.25
N ARG A 40 -4.02 -0.06 17.51
CA ARG A 40 -5.18 0.14 16.61
C ARG A 40 -4.74 0.68 15.26
N ARG A 41 -3.84 1.67 15.24
CA ARG A 41 -3.30 2.25 14.00
C ARG A 41 -2.52 1.21 13.19
N HIS A 42 -1.73 0.38 13.86
CA HIS A 42 -0.98 -0.70 13.23
C HIS A 42 -1.92 -1.75 12.59
N LEU A 43 -2.98 -2.15 13.29
CA LEU A 43 -4.00 -3.07 12.76
C LEU A 43 -4.77 -2.47 11.58
N LEU A 44 -5.12 -1.20 11.65
CA LEU A 44 -5.76 -0.49 10.54
C LEU A 44 -4.85 -0.47 9.31
N TRP A 45 -3.56 -0.16 9.50
CA TRP A 45 -2.59 -0.18 8.41
C TRP A 45 -2.48 -1.57 7.78
N LYS A 46 -2.29 -2.62 8.59
CA LYS A 46 -2.26 -4.03 8.14
C LYS A 46 -3.51 -4.44 7.36
N SER A 47 -4.69 -3.96 7.77
CA SER A 47 -5.94 -4.28 7.07
C SER A 47 -6.04 -3.68 5.66
N ARG A 48 -5.29 -2.60 5.40
CA ARG A 48 -5.31 -1.84 4.13
C ARG A 48 -4.15 -2.17 3.18
N THR A 49 -3.11 -2.86 3.64
CA THR A 49 -1.90 -3.17 2.85
C THR A 49 -1.94 -4.52 2.12
N ARG A 50 -3.11 -5.09 1.83
CA ARG A 50 -3.20 -6.36 1.09
C ARG A 50 -3.12 -6.14 -0.43
N GLU A 51 -2.75 -7.18 -1.16
CA GLU A 51 -2.62 -7.12 -2.63
C GLU A 51 -3.98 -7.01 -3.35
N TRP A 52 -5.07 -7.40 -2.68
CA TRP A 52 -6.41 -7.39 -3.27
C TRP A 52 -7.20 -6.16 -2.81
N MET A 53 -7.49 -5.25 -3.74
CA MET A 53 -8.11 -3.94 -3.46
C MET A 53 -9.51 -4.05 -2.83
N GLU A 54 -10.35 -4.97 -3.31
CA GLU A 54 -11.70 -5.21 -2.78
C GLU A 54 -11.64 -5.69 -1.34
N MET A 55 -10.67 -6.56 -1.03
CA MET A 55 -10.43 -7.03 0.33
C MET A 55 -9.96 -5.90 1.24
N ASN A 56 -9.11 -4.99 0.74
CA ASN A 56 -8.69 -3.80 1.50
C ASN A 56 -9.88 -2.88 1.81
N TYR A 57 -10.81 -2.74 0.88
CA TYR A 57 -12.01 -1.91 1.09
C TYR A 57 -12.92 -2.55 2.14
N LEU A 58 -13.22 -3.84 2.02
CA LEU A 58 -14.09 -4.57 2.95
C LEU A 58 -13.49 -4.64 4.36
N LEU A 59 -12.24 -5.10 4.49
CA LEU A 59 -11.58 -5.21 5.78
C LEU A 59 -11.25 -3.84 6.37
N GLY A 60 -10.75 -2.91 5.55
CA GLY A 60 -10.42 -1.56 5.99
C GLY A 60 -11.65 -0.85 6.57
N GLY A 61 -12.78 -0.91 5.88
CA GLY A 61 -14.03 -0.31 6.36
C GLY A 61 -14.60 -1.00 7.61
N PHE A 62 -14.50 -2.32 7.71
CA PHE A 62 -14.94 -3.07 8.89
C PHE A 62 -14.08 -2.73 10.12
N VAL A 63 -12.75 -2.81 9.98
CA VAL A 63 -11.78 -2.55 11.05
C VAL A 63 -11.89 -1.10 11.53
N GLU A 64 -12.01 -0.13 10.62
CA GLU A 64 -12.16 1.29 10.98
C GLU A 64 -13.40 1.57 11.83
N ARG A 65 -14.53 0.91 11.53
CA ARG A 65 -15.78 1.10 12.29
C ARG A 65 -15.78 0.40 13.64
N HIS A 66 -15.08 -0.72 13.78
CA HIS A 66 -15.17 -1.57 14.98
C HIS A 66 -13.96 -1.42 15.91
N LEU A 67 -12.82 -0.89 15.44
CA LEU A 67 -11.63 -0.64 16.27
C LEU A 67 -11.87 0.11 17.59
N PRO A 68 -12.76 1.12 17.67
CA PRO A 68 -13.01 1.83 18.93
C PRO A 68 -13.73 0.97 19.98
N SER A 69 -14.56 0.02 19.54
CA SER A 69 -15.38 -0.82 20.43
C SER A 69 -14.70 -2.13 20.84
N LEU A 70 -13.61 -2.52 20.18
CA LEU A 70 -12.92 -3.78 20.46
C LEU A 70 -12.07 -3.69 21.73
N SER A 71 -12.20 -4.71 22.57
CA SER A 71 -11.36 -4.96 23.73
C SER A 71 -9.95 -5.38 23.32
N MET A 72 -9.01 -5.31 24.27
CA MET A 72 -7.61 -5.70 24.03
C MET A 72 -7.46 -7.16 23.60
N GLN A 73 -8.29 -8.06 24.12
CA GLN A 73 -8.27 -9.49 23.75
C GLN A 73 -8.74 -9.69 22.30
N GLU A 74 -9.79 -8.97 21.89
CA GLU A 74 -10.31 -9.04 20.53
C GLU A 74 -9.35 -8.43 19.52
N LEU A 75 -8.62 -7.36 19.89
CA LEU A 75 -7.56 -6.80 19.06
C LEU A 75 -6.45 -7.83 18.78
N GLN A 76 -6.06 -8.60 19.79
CA GLN A 76 -5.08 -9.69 19.61
C GLN A 76 -5.62 -10.82 18.72
N GLN A 77 -6.90 -11.17 18.85
CA GLN A 77 -7.53 -12.16 17.98
C GLN A 77 -7.58 -11.66 16.53
N LEU A 78 -7.91 -10.38 16.33
CA LEU A 78 -7.92 -9.75 15.02
C LEU A 78 -6.52 -9.79 14.38
N ASP A 79 -5.47 -9.47 15.13
CA ASP A 79 -4.09 -9.55 14.62
C ASP A 79 -3.72 -10.97 14.17
N ARG A 80 -4.08 -11.99 14.96
CA ARG A 80 -3.86 -13.41 14.60
C ARG A 80 -4.59 -13.79 13.31
N LEU A 81 -5.83 -13.32 13.12
CA LEU A 81 -6.61 -13.59 11.91
C LEU A 81 -5.99 -12.91 10.67
N LEU A 82 -5.50 -11.68 10.83
CA LEU A 82 -4.85 -10.94 9.76
C LEU A 82 -3.54 -11.61 9.31
N LEU A 83 -2.74 -12.08 10.27
CA LEU A 83 -1.46 -12.78 10.03
C LEU A 83 -1.64 -14.18 9.41
N ARG A 84 -2.62 -14.97 9.90
CA ARG A 84 -2.84 -16.34 9.42
C ARG A 84 -3.09 -16.40 7.92
N LYS A 85 -3.76 -15.40 7.35
CA LYS A 85 -4.10 -15.39 5.93
C LYS A 85 -2.91 -15.05 5.01
N GLU A 86 -1.93 -14.28 5.47
CA GLU A 86 -0.74 -13.91 4.67
C GLU A 86 0.12 -15.15 4.32
N ALA A 87 0.18 -16.14 5.22
CA ALA A 87 0.90 -17.38 4.99
C ALA A 87 0.28 -18.25 3.87
N VAL A 88 -1.03 -18.14 3.64
CA VAL A 88 -1.74 -18.96 2.64
C VAL A 88 -1.56 -18.38 1.23
N TYR A 89 -1.56 -17.06 1.07
CA TYR A 89 -1.45 -16.43 -0.24
C TYR A 89 -0.02 -16.42 -0.79
N THR A 90 0.98 -16.28 0.07
CA THR A 90 2.40 -16.32 -0.35
C THR A 90 2.86 -17.71 -0.81
N ALA A 91 2.26 -18.78 -0.28
CA ALA A 91 2.55 -20.15 -0.69
C ALA A 91 2.11 -20.44 -2.14
N ASN A 92 1.03 -19.81 -2.61
CA ASN A 92 0.43 -20.09 -3.92
C ASN A 92 1.03 -19.27 -5.07
N PHE A 93 1.68 -18.13 -4.79
CA PHE A 93 2.30 -17.29 -5.82
C PHE A 93 3.69 -17.76 -6.25
N ARG A 94 4.38 -18.59 -5.46
CA ARG A 94 5.70 -19.13 -5.84
C ARG A 94 5.62 -20.30 -6.82
N THR A 95 4.48 -20.98 -6.91
CA THR A 95 4.31 -22.17 -7.76
C THR A 95 4.00 -21.86 -9.22
N THR A 96 3.68 -20.62 -9.59
CA THR A 96 3.31 -20.26 -10.98
C THR A 96 4.39 -19.51 -11.76
N ARG A 97 5.58 -19.27 -11.19
CA ARG A 97 6.69 -18.54 -11.87
C ARG A 97 7.88 -19.40 -12.33
N PHE A 98 7.76 -20.73 -12.40
CA PHE A 98 8.88 -21.59 -12.78
C PHE A 98 8.51 -22.72 -13.75
N SER A 99 7.80 -22.40 -14.82
CA SER A 99 7.57 -23.37 -15.90
C SER A 99 7.25 -22.71 -17.24
N HIS A 100 8.06 -21.74 -17.64
CA HIS A 100 8.32 -21.55 -19.07
C HIS A 100 9.82 -21.40 -19.26
N GLY A 101 10.43 -22.46 -19.76
CA GLY A 101 11.86 -22.52 -19.98
C GLY A 101 12.35 -21.43 -20.92
N SER A 102 13.60 -20.98 -20.71
CA SER A 102 14.58 -20.88 -21.79
C SER A 102 15.94 -20.44 -21.25
N ARG A 103 16.90 -21.36 -21.41
CA ARG A 103 18.34 -21.16 -21.58
C ARG A 103 19.08 -20.41 -20.46
N ALA A 104 19.62 -21.23 -19.56
CA ALA A 104 20.87 -20.92 -18.87
C ALA A 104 21.96 -20.59 -19.90
N VAL A 105 22.21 -19.29 -20.12
CA VAL A 105 23.47 -18.83 -20.70
C VAL A 105 24.51 -19.02 -19.60
N ARG A 106 25.26 -20.12 -19.69
CA ARG A 106 26.51 -20.28 -18.94
C ARG A 106 27.46 -19.20 -19.43
N LEU A 107 27.53 -18.07 -18.74
CA LEU A 107 28.68 -17.18 -18.86
C LEU A 107 29.85 -17.89 -18.18
N CYS A 108 30.71 -18.48 -19.01
CA CYS A 108 31.99 -19.05 -18.61
C CYS A 108 32.80 -18.02 -17.79
N PRO A 109 33.38 -18.40 -16.64
CA PRO A 109 34.44 -17.63 -16.02
C PRO A 109 35.73 -18.03 -16.74
N ARG A 110 36.04 -17.36 -17.84
CA ARG A 110 37.35 -17.52 -18.48
C ARG A 110 37.91 -16.17 -18.90
N ILE A 111 39.09 -15.92 -18.33
CA ILE A 111 40.16 -15.08 -18.86
C ILE A 111 40.06 -13.60 -18.44
N CYS A 112 40.75 -13.28 -17.35
CA CYS A 112 41.80 -12.26 -17.41
C CYS A 112 42.80 -12.45 -16.24
N GLN A 113 43.63 -13.49 -16.34
CA GLN A 113 44.99 -13.40 -15.83
C GLN A 113 45.86 -12.73 -16.90
N ARG A 114 46.36 -11.53 -16.63
CA ARG A 114 47.52 -10.85 -17.24
C ARG A 114 47.50 -9.41 -16.70
N ARG A 115 48.57 -8.78 -16.25
CA ARG A 115 50.00 -9.11 -16.16
C ARG A 115 50.60 -7.91 -15.40
N ARG A 116 51.48 -8.18 -14.43
CA ARG A 116 52.54 -7.33 -13.85
C ARG A 116 52.19 -5.89 -13.46
#